data_AF-A0A1Y3DGM3-F1
#
_entry.id   AF-A0A1Y3DGM3-F1
#
_cell.length_a   1.000
_cell.length_b   1.000
_cell.length_c   1.000
_cell.angle_alpha   90.00
_cell.angle_beta   90.00
_cell.angle_gamma   90.00
#
_symmetry.space_group_name_H-M   'P 1'
#
loop_
_entity.id
_entity.type
_entity.pdbx_description
1 polymer ?
#
loop_
_entity_poly.entity_id
_entity_poly.type
_entity_poly.pdbx_seq_one_letter_code
_entity_poly.pdbx_strand_id
1 'polypeptide(L)'
;MNNSRKSNYRRLSLFASLSVMFLCGSTFVSKYDTNTVRSCCQEESCQGEKVFGRNLGEAGVQGVLSARNELMRFRRRSIYSHMDKLVDCLFRGFLDTLMWFTDEVYKSDESGDYKNTSMIEKILRKQMYAEGVTLSNRTVTNEVQRTKERHEEIATQGTNSEVVRRMMKMYELENNLSKETLKKISAPNRTQSIHDILNTEKIKLKIKNKLEIIPYTYDDSIIDSVSSRIIGRVTDISKDENIM
;
A
#
# COMPACT_ATOMS: atom_id res chain seq x y z
N MET A 1 -34.41 -51.02 -21.55
CA MET A 1 -32.97 -50.70 -21.68
C MET A 1 -32.85 -49.27 -22.21
N ASN A 2 -32.58 -48.28 -21.35
CA ASN A 2 -32.31 -46.90 -21.78
C ASN A 2 -30.99 -46.41 -21.18
N ASN A 3 -30.03 -46.15 -22.07
CA ASN A 3 -28.68 -45.66 -21.79
C ASN A 3 -28.72 -44.17 -21.41
N SER A 4 -28.26 -43.85 -20.20
CA SER A 4 -28.01 -42.47 -19.76
C SER A 4 -26.52 -42.15 -19.88
N ARG A 5 -26.16 -41.42 -20.95
CA ARG A 5 -24.83 -40.84 -21.15
C ARG A 5 -24.64 -39.66 -20.18
N LYS A 6 -23.92 -39.88 -19.08
CA LYS A 6 -23.39 -38.76 -18.27
C LYS A 6 -22.20 -38.13 -19.00
N SER A 7 -22.46 -36.97 -19.61
CA SER A 7 -21.44 -36.11 -20.23
C SER A 7 -20.48 -35.55 -19.18
N ASN A 8 -19.18 -35.68 -19.42
CA ASN A 8 -18.09 -35.35 -18.50
C ASN A 8 -17.71 -33.87 -18.64
N TYR A 9 -18.51 -32.96 -18.07
CA TYR A 9 -18.32 -31.50 -18.14
C TYR A 9 -16.97 -31.00 -17.61
N ARG A 10 -16.28 -31.80 -16.78
CA ARG A 10 -14.99 -31.43 -16.17
C ARG A 10 -13.81 -31.51 -17.14
N ARG A 11 -13.92 -32.28 -18.23
CA ARG A 11 -12.87 -32.34 -19.26
C ARG A 11 -13.04 -31.23 -20.31
N LEU A 12 -14.27 -30.81 -20.61
CA LEU A 12 -14.52 -29.73 -21.58
C LEU A 12 -14.05 -28.35 -21.10
N SER A 13 -14.11 -28.05 -19.79
CA SER A 13 -13.65 -26.76 -19.27
C SER A 13 -12.13 -26.59 -19.28
N LEU A 14 -11.37 -27.71 -19.17
CA LEU A 14 -9.90 -27.68 -19.25
C LEU A 14 -9.39 -27.47 -20.69
N PHE A 15 -10.13 -27.91 -21.71
CA PHE A 15 -9.77 -27.62 -23.11
C PHE A 15 -10.14 -26.20 -23.54
N ALA A 16 -11.18 -25.61 -22.95
CA ALA A 16 -11.57 -24.22 -23.22
C ALA A 16 -10.60 -23.20 -22.59
N SER A 17 -9.99 -23.50 -21.44
CA SER A 17 -9.01 -22.60 -20.82
C SER A 17 -7.62 -22.65 -21.49
N LEU A 18 -7.22 -23.78 -22.09
CA LEU A 18 -5.96 -23.89 -22.82
C LEU A 18 -5.98 -23.16 -24.18
N SER A 19 -7.14 -23.07 -24.83
CA SER A 19 -7.27 -22.44 -26.15
C SER A 19 -7.29 -20.90 -26.08
N VAL A 20 -7.68 -20.32 -24.94
CA VAL A 20 -7.56 -18.86 -24.71
C VAL A 20 -6.11 -18.43 -24.44
N MET A 21 -5.30 -19.30 -23.83
CA MET A 21 -3.87 -19.02 -23.59
C MET A 21 -3.01 -19.11 -24.86
N PHE A 22 -3.44 -19.84 -25.90
CA PHE A 22 -2.74 -19.91 -27.19
C PHE A 22 -3.14 -18.80 -28.19
N LEU A 23 -4.29 -18.14 -28.00
CA LEU A 23 -4.76 -17.05 -28.88
C LEU A 23 -4.36 -15.65 -28.41
N CYS A 24 -3.92 -15.47 -27.15
CA CYS A 24 -3.36 -14.19 -26.67
C CYS A 24 -1.82 -14.14 -26.68
N GLY A 25 -1.14 -15.20 -27.13
CA GLY A 25 0.33 -15.27 -27.24
C GLY A 25 0.89 -15.10 -28.66
N SER A 26 0.04 -14.89 -29.66
CA SER A 26 0.40 -14.95 -31.08
C SER A 26 0.39 -13.58 -31.79
N THR A 27 0.97 -12.56 -31.16
CA THR A 27 1.35 -11.31 -31.86
C THR A 27 2.85 -11.08 -31.95
N PHE A 28 3.66 -12.13 -31.91
CA PHE A 28 5.07 -12.01 -32.28
C PHE A 28 5.50 -13.13 -33.23
N VAL A 29 6.12 -12.69 -34.33
CA VAL A 29 6.80 -13.47 -35.37
C VAL A 29 5.88 -14.03 -36.46
N SER A 30 5.50 -13.17 -37.40
CA SER A 30 5.20 -13.60 -38.78
C SER A 30 6.29 -13.07 -39.71
N LYS A 31 7.18 -13.99 -40.09
CA LYS A 31 7.87 -14.12 -41.39
C LYS A 31 8.00 -12.86 -42.24
N TYR A 32 9.23 -12.37 -42.38
CA TYR A 32 9.88 -12.30 -43.69
C TYR A 32 11.33 -12.74 -43.52
N ASP A 33 11.52 -14.05 -43.65
CA ASP A 33 12.80 -14.66 -43.99
C ASP A 33 12.88 -14.61 -45.52
N THR A 34 13.67 -13.68 -46.04
CA THR A 34 14.27 -13.82 -47.37
C THR A 34 15.70 -13.32 -47.27
N ASN A 35 16.58 -14.22 -46.84
CA ASN A 35 17.94 -14.26 -47.31
C ASN A 35 17.92 -14.38 -48.84
N THR A 36 17.96 -13.24 -49.53
CA THR A 36 18.38 -13.20 -50.93
C THR A 36 19.69 -12.42 -51.00
N VAL A 37 20.79 -13.16 -51.01
CA VAL A 37 22.02 -12.72 -51.66
C VAL A 37 21.62 -12.38 -53.10
N ARG A 38 21.60 -11.09 -53.46
CA ARG A 38 21.52 -10.67 -54.85
C ARG A 38 22.81 -9.94 -55.21
N SER A 39 23.39 -10.47 -56.28
CA SER A 39 24.62 -10.10 -56.94
C SER A 39 24.77 -8.61 -57.21
N CYS A 40 26.03 -8.19 -57.25
CA CYS A 40 26.53 -7.04 -58.00
C CYS A 40 25.72 -6.78 -59.28
N CYS A 41 25.16 -5.57 -59.39
CA CYS A 41 24.92 -4.89 -60.66
C CYS A 41 25.15 -3.39 -60.44
N GLN A 42 25.92 -2.83 -61.37
CA GLN A 42 26.25 -1.43 -61.58
C GLN A 42 25.00 -0.59 -61.93
N GLU A 43 25.20 0.73 -61.82
CA GLU A 43 24.44 1.85 -62.38
C GLU A 43 23.48 2.65 -61.48
N GLU A 44 23.60 3.96 -61.74
CA GLU A 44 23.12 5.12 -61.02
C GLU A 44 21.61 5.34 -61.18
N SER A 45 21.09 6.18 -60.29
CA SER A 45 19.77 6.82 -60.32
C SER A 45 18.60 5.98 -59.77
N CYS A 46 18.35 6.15 -58.47
CA CYS A 46 17.00 6.17 -57.90
C CYS A 46 17.03 7.04 -56.64
N GLN A 47 16.65 8.31 -56.79
CA GLN A 47 16.19 9.14 -55.67
C GLN A 47 14.89 8.53 -55.13
N GLY A 48 14.79 8.38 -53.82
CA GLY A 48 13.50 8.13 -53.16
C GLY A 48 13.57 7.12 -52.02
N GLU A 49 13.96 7.59 -50.85
CA GLU A 49 13.30 7.37 -49.55
C GLU A 49 14.32 7.67 -48.46
N LYS A 50 14.05 8.69 -47.63
CA LYS A 50 14.70 8.81 -46.34
C LYS A 50 14.21 7.66 -45.47
N VAL A 51 14.80 6.49 -45.66
CA VAL A 51 14.79 5.44 -44.65
C VAL A 51 15.53 6.05 -43.46
N PHE A 52 14.78 6.52 -42.46
CA PHE A 52 15.28 6.65 -41.11
C PHE A 52 15.62 5.23 -40.66
N GLY A 53 16.81 4.77 -41.06
CA GLY A 53 17.45 3.62 -40.47
C GLY A 53 17.59 3.96 -38.99
N ARG A 54 16.71 3.38 -38.17
CA ARG A 54 16.93 3.35 -36.73
C ARG A 54 18.23 2.58 -36.54
N ASN A 55 19.31 3.31 -36.29
CA ASN A 55 20.56 2.75 -35.82
C ASN A 55 20.25 2.00 -34.51
N LEU A 56 20.05 0.68 -34.60
CA LEU A 56 19.92 -0.21 -33.45
C LEU A 56 21.18 -0.17 -32.56
N GLY A 57 22.29 0.36 -33.09
CA GLY A 57 23.55 0.59 -32.36
C GLY A 57 23.56 1.81 -31.42
N GLU A 58 22.72 2.83 -31.65
CA GLU A 58 22.67 4.04 -30.78
C GLU A 58 21.63 3.91 -29.65
N ALA A 59 20.74 2.92 -29.73
CA ALA A 59 19.72 2.64 -28.71
C ALA A 59 20.23 1.82 -27.51
N GLY A 60 21.49 1.35 -27.55
CA GLY A 60 21.99 0.27 -26.69
C GLY A 60 22.16 0.61 -25.20
N VAL A 61 22.23 1.88 -24.83
CA VAL A 61 22.43 2.28 -23.42
C VAL A 61 21.34 3.23 -22.93
N GLN A 62 20.93 4.20 -23.74
CA GLN A 62 19.94 5.20 -23.32
C GLN A 62 18.51 4.65 -23.26
N GLY A 63 18.15 3.74 -24.19
CA GLY A 63 16.86 3.03 -24.15
C GLY A 63 16.77 2.05 -22.97
N VAL A 64 17.87 1.37 -22.65
CA VAL A 64 17.96 0.44 -21.50
C VAL A 64 17.88 1.19 -20.16
N LEU A 65 18.56 2.34 -20.04
CA LEU A 65 18.49 3.19 -18.85
C LEU A 65 17.09 3.80 -18.66
N SER A 66 16.43 4.21 -19.74
CA SER A 66 15.05 4.70 -19.71
C SER A 66 14.07 3.61 -19.24
N ALA A 67 14.13 2.41 -19.84
CA ALA A 67 13.30 1.27 -19.42
C ALA A 67 13.56 0.84 -17.97
N ARG A 68 14.81 0.84 -17.52
CA ARG A 68 15.18 0.59 -16.11
C ARG A 68 14.56 1.63 -15.18
N ASN A 69 14.63 2.91 -15.55
CA ASN A 69 14.05 3.99 -14.74
C ASN A 69 12.52 3.90 -14.65
N GLU A 70 11.86 3.53 -15.74
CA GLU A 70 10.42 3.27 -15.75
C GLU A 70 10.05 2.09 -14.86
N LEU A 71 10.74 0.95 -14.99
CA LEU A 71 10.52 -0.22 -14.14
C LEU A 71 10.73 0.11 -12.66
N MET A 72 11.77 0.87 -12.33
CA MET A 72 12.03 1.34 -10.97
C MET A 72 10.96 2.31 -10.47
N ARG A 73 10.34 3.10 -11.35
CA ARG A 73 9.20 3.98 -11.01
C ARG A 73 7.94 3.16 -10.76
N PHE A 74 7.64 2.16 -11.59
CA PHE A 74 6.51 1.24 -11.39
C PHE A 74 6.64 0.46 -10.10
N ARG A 75 7.82 -0.12 -9.83
CA ARG A 75 8.10 -0.83 -8.58
C ARG A 75 7.91 0.09 -7.37
N ARG A 76 8.41 1.32 -7.42
CA ARG A 76 8.21 2.31 -6.33
C ARG A 76 6.73 2.65 -6.12
N ARG A 77 5.96 2.87 -7.19
CA ARG A 77 4.51 3.11 -7.10
C ARG A 77 3.79 1.92 -6.45
N SER A 78 4.17 0.70 -6.82
CA SER A 78 3.61 -0.52 -6.23
C SER A 78 3.93 -0.63 -4.74
N ILE A 79 5.17 -0.39 -4.33
CA ILE A 79 5.59 -0.42 -2.92
C ILE A 79 4.84 0.64 -2.12
N TYR A 80 4.80 1.89 -2.60
CA TYR A 80 4.14 2.98 -1.88
C TYR A 80 2.63 2.78 -1.79
N SER A 81 1.99 2.25 -2.83
CA SER A 81 0.58 1.88 -2.79
C SER A 81 0.31 0.76 -1.79
N HIS A 82 1.23 -0.21 -1.67
CA HIS A 82 1.13 -1.27 -0.66
C HIS A 82 1.24 -0.70 0.75
N MET A 83 2.23 0.17 1.02
CA MET A 83 2.40 0.82 2.32
C MET A 83 1.19 1.67 2.71
N ASP A 84 0.61 2.41 1.76
CA ASP A 84 -0.63 3.15 2.00
C ASP A 84 -1.78 2.21 2.35
N LYS A 85 -1.93 1.11 1.60
CA LYS A 85 -2.98 0.11 1.85
C LYS A 85 -2.87 -0.49 3.25
N LEU A 86 -1.67 -0.86 3.70
CA LEU A 86 -1.45 -1.42 5.04
C LEU A 86 -1.91 -0.44 6.13
N VAL A 87 -1.44 0.80 6.05
CA VAL A 87 -1.69 1.81 7.07
C VAL A 87 -3.15 2.27 7.05
N ASP A 88 -3.75 2.47 5.87
CA ASP A 88 -5.15 2.83 5.73
C ASP A 88 -6.10 1.69 6.15
N CYS A 89 -5.71 0.42 5.97
CA CYS A 89 -6.47 -0.73 6.49
C CYS A 89 -6.57 -0.69 8.02
N LEU A 90 -5.46 -0.40 8.70
CA LEU A 90 -5.44 -0.28 10.17
C LEU A 90 -6.26 0.94 10.63
N PHE A 91 -6.16 2.05 9.91
CA PHE A 91 -6.94 3.25 10.21
C PHE A 91 -8.44 3.04 10.02
N ARG A 92 -8.87 2.39 8.93
CA ARG A 92 -10.28 2.00 8.74
C ARG A 92 -10.77 1.07 9.85
N GLY A 93 -9.93 0.12 10.26
CA GLY A 93 -10.23 -0.72 11.41
C GLY A 93 -10.45 0.10 12.68
N PHE A 94 -9.62 1.11 12.93
CA PHE A 94 -9.84 2.07 14.03
C PHE A 94 -11.15 2.86 13.90
N LEU A 95 -11.55 3.29 12.70
CA LEU A 95 -12.82 3.98 12.51
C LEU A 95 -14.00 3.10 12.87
N ASP A 96 -13.95 1.81 12.49
CA ASP A 96 -14.98 0.84 12.86
C ASP A 96 -15.01 0.58 14.37
N THR A 97 -13.84 0.51 15.02
CA THR A 97 -13.79 0.39 16.49
C THR A 97 -14.28 1.64 17.19
N LEU A 98 -14.03 2.82 16.61
CA LEU A 98 -14.51 4.07 17.17
C LEU A 98 -16.04 4.14 17.11
N MET A 99 -16.65 3.73 16.00
CA MET A 99 -18.11 3.65 15.87
C MET A 99 -18.71 2.72 16.93
N TRP A 100 -18.11 1.54 17.13
CA TRP A 100 -18.49 0.61 18.21
C TRP A 100 -18.31 1.23 19.61
N PHE A 101 -17.18 1.90 19.85
CA PHE A 101 -16.86 2.53 21.12
C PHE A 101 -17.86 3.65 21.47
N THR A 102 -18.18 4.52 20.52
CA THR A 102 -19.18 5.57 20.74
C THR A 102 -20.56 4.96 21.03
N ASP A 103 -20.93 3.91 20.31
CA ASP A 103 -22.19 3.18 20.53
C ASP A 103 -22.29 2.57 21.93
N GLU A 104 -21.21 1.96 22.45
CA GLU A 104 -21.20 1.40 23.80
C GLU A 104 -21.21 2.49 24.87
N VAL A 105 -20.44 3.57 24.71
CA VAL A 105 -20.46 4.69 25.66
C VAL A 105 -21.86 5.31 25.79
N TYR A 106 -22.63 5.37 24.70
CA TYR A 106 -24.03 5.80 24.77
C TYR A 106 -24.98 4.77 25.39
N LYS A 107 -24.57 3.50 25.54
CA LYS A 107 -25.42 2.37 25.96
C LYS A 107 -25.11 1.79 27.35
N SER A 108 -23.96 2.07 27.99
CA SER A 108 -23.53 1.36 29.22
C SER A 108 -23.15 2.26 30.40
N ASP A 109 -23.78 2.01 31.56
CA ASP A 109 -23.38 2.48 32.90
C ASP A 109 -22.30 1.58 33.57
N GLU A 110 -21.87 0.47 32.95
CA GLU A 110 -20.81 -0.41 33.49
C GLU A 110 -19.93 -0.99 32.37
N SER A 111 -18.62 -0.71 32.36
CA SER A 111 -17.69 -1.24 31.35
C SER A 111 -16.54 -2.04 31.95
N GLY A 112 -16.49 -3.34 31.63
CA GLY A 112 -15.37 -4.23 31.95
C GLY A 112 -14.29 -4.22 30.86
N ASP A 113 -13.10 -3.72 31.23
CA ASP A 113 -11.96 -3.41 30.33
C ASP A 113 -11.47 -4.60 29.47
N TYR A 114 -11.66 -5.85 29.90
CA TYR A 114 -11.22 -7.05 29.17
C TYR A 114 -12.07 -7.35 27.91
N LYS A 115 -13.37 -6.99 27.91
CA LYS A 115 -14.24 -7.20 26.73
C LYS A 115 -13.84 -6.28 25.57
N ASN A 116 -13.24 -5.14 25.87
CA ASN A 116 -12.88 -4.11 24.88
C ASN A 116 -11.74 -4.55 23.98
N THR A 117 -10.67 -5.11 24.55
CA THR A 117 -9.49 -5.57 23.78
C THR A 117 -9.84 -6.65 22.76
N SER A 118 -10.62 -7.65 23.17
CA SER A 118 -11.04 -8.75 22.28
C SER A 118 -11.91 -8.25 21.13
N MET A 119 -12.80 -7.29 21.40
CA MET A 119 -13.66 -6.72 20.37
C MET A 119 -12.88 -5.85 19.38
N ILE A 120 -11.96 -5.02 19.88
CA ILE A 120 -11.02 -4.25 19.04
C ILE A 120 -10.24 -5.19 18.12
N GLU A 121 -9.63 -6.25 18.67
CA GLU A 121 -8.87 -7.21 17.85
C GLU A 121 -9.74 -7.88 16.78
N LYS A 122 -10.97 -8.28 17.14
CA LYS A 122 -11.91 -8.90 16.21
C LYS A 122 -12.26 -7.96 15.05
N ILE A 123 -12.51 -6.68 15.32
CA ILE A 123 -12.83 -5.68 14.30
C ILE A 123 -11.60 -5.46 13.40
N LEU A 124 -10.42 -5.25 13.96
CA LEU A 124 -9.18 -5.06 13.19
C LEU A 124 -8.90 -6.26 12.26
N ARG A 125 -8.99 -7.48 12.78
CA ARG A 125 -8.78 -8.70 11.97
C ARG A 125 -9.81 -8.87 10.87
N LYS A 126 -11.07 -8.53 11.14
CA LYS A 126 -12.13 -8.53 10.12
C LYS A 126 -11.80 -7.56 8.99
N GLN A 127 -11.35 -6.35 9.31
CA GLN A 127 -10.97 -5.36 8.32
C GLN A 127 -9.77 -5.81 7.48
N MET A 128 -8.72 -6.32 8.13
CA MET A 128 -7.55 -6.88 7.45
C MET A 128 -7.93 -8.03 6.51
N TYR A 129 -8.81 -8.94 6.94
CA TYR A 129 -9.30 -10.03 6.11
C TYR A 129 -10.07 -9.51 4.88
N ALA A 130 -10.96 -8.53 5.07
CA ALA A 130 -11.75 -7.94 3.98
C ALA A 130 -10.86 -7.24 2.93
N GLU A 131 -9.76 -6.62 3.36
CA GLU A 131 -8.83 -5.94 2.45
C GLU A 131 -7.70 -6.83 1.92
N GLY A 132 -7.61 -8.10 2.35
CA GLY A 132 -6.52 -8.99 2.00
C GLY A 132 -5.16 -8.51 2.52
N VAL A 133 -5.14 -7.90 3.70
CA VAL A 133 -3.92 -7.50 4.42
C VAL A 133 -3.57 -8.58 5.43
N THR A 134 -2.29 -8.93 5.52
CA THR A 134 -1.77 -9.91 6.49
C THR A 134 -0.61 -9.28 7.24
N LEU A 135 -0.71 -9.22 8.56
CA LEU A 135 0.35 -8.73 9.46
C LEU A 135 0.61 -9.80 10.51
N SER A 136 1.77 -9.74 11.16
CA SER A 136 2.10 -10.67 12.24
C SER A 136 1.17 -10.45 13.44
N ASN A 137 0.96 -11.50 14.24
CA ASN A 137 0.15 -11.40 15.46
C ASN A 137 0.70 -10.32 16.40
N ARG A 138 2.01 -10.16 16.48
CA ARG A 138 2.66 -9.09 17.27
C ARG A 138 2.21 -7.70 16.79
N THR A 139 2.26 -7.44 15.49
CA THR A 139 1.82 -6.17 14.91
C THR A 139 0.35 -5.90 15.17
N VAL A 140 -0.50 -6.94 15.04
CA VAL A 140 -1.93 -6.83 15.34
C VAL A 140 -2.17 -6.50 16.82
N THR A 141 -1.53 -7.21 17.75
CA THR A 141 -1.66 -6.95 19.19
C THR A 141 -1.19 -5.53 19.55
N ASN A 142 -0.11 -5.05 18.96
CA ASN A 142 0.36 -3.68 19.17
C ASN A 142 -0.64 -2.65 18.62
N GLU A 143 -1.27 -2.92 17.47
CA GLU A 143 -2.28 -2.01 16.92
C GLU A 143 -3.59 -2.01 17.72
N VAL A 144 -3.96 -3.13 18.34
CA VAL A 144 -5.04 -3.19 19.33
C VAL A 144 -4.75 -2.25 20.50
N GLN A 145 -3.53 -2.29 21.03
CA GLN A 145 -3.13 -1.42 22.13
C GLN A 145 -3.18 0.06 21.74
N ARG A 146 -2.64 0.43 20.57
CA ARG A 146 -2.74 1.81 20.04
C ARG A 146 -4.17 2.26 19.82
N THR A 147 -5.07 1.34 19.49
CA THR A 147 -6.50 1.63 19.33
C THR A 147 -7.16 1.90 20.67
N LYS A 148 -6.84 1.09 21.68
CA LYS A 148 -7.28 1.32 23.06
C LYS A 148 -6.80 2.67 23.60
N GLU A 149 -5.52 3.00 23.43
CA GLU A 149 -4.96 4.31 23.81
C GLU A 149 -5.73 5.48 23.18
N ARG A 150 -6.08 5.37 21.89
CA ARG A 150 -6.89 6.40 21.20
C ARG A 150 -8.31 6.50 21.77
N HIS A 151 -8.94 5.38 22.11
CA HIS A 151 -10.26 5.41 22.75
C HIS A 151 -10.20 6.06 24.14
N GLU A 152 -9.16 5.77 24.94
CA GLU A 152 -8.93 6.37 26.26
C GLU A 152 -8.67 7.88 26.14
N GLU A 153 -7.87 8.32 25.15
CA GLU A 153 -7.64 9.73 24.85
C GLU A 153 -8.93 10.49 24.50
N ILE A 154 -9.87 9.84 23.80
CA ILE A 154 -11.20 10.41 23.54
C ILE A 154 -12.03 10.43 24.83
N ALA A 155 -12.06 9.31 25.57
CA ALA A 155 -12.86 9.19 26.80
C ALA A 155 -12.46 10.25 27.84
N THR A 156 -11.17 10.46 28.03
CA THR A 156 -10.61 11.44 29.00
C THR A 156 -10.95 12.88 28.65
N GLN A 157 -11.11 13.20 27.37
CA GLN A 157 -11.52 14.53 26.90
C GLN A 157 -13.05 14.68 26.79
N GLY A 158 -13.80 13.59 26.92
CA GLY A 158 -15.25 13.50 26.77
C GLY A 158 -15.68 13.01 25.39
N THR A 159 -16.83 12.34 25.32
CA THR A 159 -17.34 11.69 24.09
C THR A 159 -18.31 12.54 23.29
N ASN A 160 -18.28 13.87 23.45
CA ASN A 160 -19.11 14.76 22.65
C ASN A 160 -18.62 14.83 21.18
N SER A 161 -19.52 15.21 20.28
CA SER A 161 -19.24 15.23 18.84
C SER A 161 -18.09 16.16 18.45
N GLU A 162 -17.89 17.27 19.17
CA GLU A 162 -16.79 18.19 18.90
C GLU A 162 -15.43 17.61 19.28
N VAL A 163 -15.34 16.94 20.43
CA VAL A 163 -14.12 16.27 20.88
C VAL A 163 -13.77 15.12 19.94
N VAL A 164 -14.76 14.30 19.55
CA VAL A 164 -14.54 13.23 18.56
C VAL A 164 -14.06 13.82 17.24
N ARG A 165 -14.66 14.90 16.75
CA ARG A 165 -14.25 15.59 15.51
C ARG A 165 -12.83 16.13 15.60
N ARG A 166 -12.47 16.78 16.72
CA ARG A 166 -11.11 17.27 16.98
C ARG A 166 -10.11 16.12 17.01
N MET A 167 -10.34 15.09 17.82
CA MET A 167 -9.43 13.95 17.95
C MET A 167 -9.27 13.18 16.65
N MET A 168 -10.34 13.07 15.84
CA MET A 168 -10.25 12.48 14.51
C MET A 168 -9.24 13.21 13.62
N LYS A 169 -9.15 14.54 13.68
CA LYS A 169 -8.14 15.30 12.91
C LYS A 169 -6.72 14.99 13.36
N MET A 170 -6.50 14.78 14.65
CA MET A 170 -5.20 14.30 15.14
C MET A 170 -4.86 12.90 14.60
N TYR A 171 -5.82 11.97 14.61
CA TYR A 171 -5.57 10.59 14.17
C TYR A 171 -5.47 10.44 12.65
N GLU A 172 -6.18 11.26 11.88
CA GLU A 172 -5.95 11.41 10.43
C GLU A 172 -4.52 11.87 10.15
N LEU A 173 -4.02 12.83 10.93
CA LEU A 173 -2.64 13.32 10.83
C LEU A 173 -1.64 12.23 11.23
N GLU A 174 -1.89 11.49 12.30
CA GLU A 174 -1.11 10.31 12.71
C GLU A 174 -0.99 9.29 11.56
N ASN A 175 -2.11 8.96 10.93
CA ASN A 175 -2.19 8.03 9.81
C ASN A 175 -1.36 8.51 8.61
N ASN A 176 -1.51 9.78 8.25
CA ASN A 176 -0.81 10.38 7.12
C ASN A 176 0.70 10.46 7.36
N LEU A 177 1.13 10.86 8.56
CA LEU A 177 2.55 10.88 8.93
C LEU A 177 3.15 9.47 9.00
N SER A 178 2.38 8.47 9.43
CA SER A 178 2.81 7.06 9.39
C SER A 178 3.10 6.63 7.95
N LYS A 179 2.21 6.94 7.00
CA LYS A 179 2.41 6.67 5.56
C LYS A 179 3.64 7.37 5.01
N GLU A 180 3.78 8.68 5.26
CA GLU A 180 4.93 9.47 4.81
C GLU A 180 6.26 8.89 5.35
N THR A 181 6.29 8.51 6.62
CA THR A 181 7.48 7.96 7.28
C THR A 181 7.84 6.58 6.74
N LEU A 182 6.85 5.70 6.58
CA LEU A 182 7.03 4.36 6.03
C LEU A 182 7.54 4.39 4.58
N LYS A 183 7.03 5.31 3.75
CA LYS A 183 7.52 5.55 2.38
C LYS A 183 8.97 6.04 2.34
N LYS A 184 9.38 6.88 3.31
CA LYS A 184 10.77 7.34 3.44
C LYS A 184 11.71 6.19 3.81
N ILE A 185 11.30 5.31 4.72
CA ILE A 185 12.09 4.11 5.09
C ILE A 185 12.22 3.16 3.90
N SER A 186 11.13 2.95 3.18
CA SER A 186 11.04 2.07 2.00
C SER A 186 11.71 2.64 0.74
N ALA A 187 12.27 3.85 0.78
CA ALA A 187 12.86 4.48 -0.38
C ALA A 187 14.20 3.81 -0.75
N PRO A 188 14.38 3.31 -1.98
CA PRO A 188 15.58 2.56 -2.36
C PRO A 188 16.86 3.41 -2.35
N ASN A 189 16.75 4.72 -2.54
CA ASN A 189 17.86 5.66 -2.55
C ASN A 189 17.77 6.64 -1.37
N ARG A 190 17.36 6.18 -0.18
CA ARG A 190 17.29 7.07 0.99
C ARG A 190 18.69 7.62 1.31
N THR A 191 18.76 8.91 1.59
CA THR A 191 19.99 9.58 2.05
C THR A 191 20.08 9.63 3.58
N GLN A 192 18.93 9.59 4.26
CA GLN A 192 18.82 9.63 5.71
C GLN A 192 18.92 8.21 6.30
N SER A 193 19.52 8.08 7.48
CA SER A 193 19.51 6.82 8.22
C SER A 193 18.11 6.54 8.78
N ILE A 194 17.79 5.26 9.06
CA ILE A 194 16.50 4.89 9.65
C ILE A 194 16.33 5.56 11.03
N HIS A 195 17.39 5.60 11.84
CA HIS A 195 17.40 6.29 13.12
C HIS A 195 17.07 7.78 12.98
N ASP A 196 17.53 8.44 11.91
CA ASP A 196 17.22 9.83 11.64
C ASP A 196 15.75 10.04 11.21
N ILE A 197 15.22 9.11 10.40
CA ILE A 197 13.82 9.13 9.94
C ILE A 197 12.85 8.91 11.10
N LEU A 198 13.19 7.98 12.01
CA LEU A 198 12.40 7.60 13.20
C LEU A 198 12.76 8.42 14.45
N ASN A 199 13.51 9.52 14.30
CA ASN A 199 13.83 10.38 15.43
C ASN A 199 12.57 11.03 16.00
N THR A 200 12.33 10.82 17.30
CA THR A 200 11.15 11.30 18.02
C THR A 200 10.96 12.81 17.90
N GLU A 201 12.00 13.60 18.16
CA GLU A 201 11.92 15.06 18.12
C GLU A 201 11.61 15.59 16.71
N LYS A 202 12.18 14.96 15.67
CA LYS A 202 11.86 15.29 14.28
C LYS A 202 10.41 14.97 13.91
N ILE A 203 9.84 13.89 14.47
CA ILE A 203 8.44 13.54 14.25
C ILE A 203 7.53 14.49 15.02
N LYS A 204 7.83 14.80 16.29
CA LYS A 204 7.11 15.81 17.07
C LYS A 204 7.09 17.17 16.37
N LEU A 205 8.23 17.63 15.87
CA LEU A 205 8.31 18.88 15.12
C LEU A 205 7.44 18.86 13.86
N LYS A 206 7.42 17.75 13.11
CA LYS A 206 6.53 17.60 11.94
C LYS A 206 5.05 17.62 12.33
N ILE A 207 4.68 17.00 13.45
CA ILE A 207 3.32 17.06 13.99
C ILE A 207 2.98 18.52 14.27
N LYS A 208 3.78 19.22 15.09
CA LYS A 208 3.56 20.63 15.45
C LYS A 208 3.40 21.53 14.21
N ASN A 209 4.31 21.42 13.23
CA ASN A 209 4.22 22.21 11.99
C ASN A 209 2.94 21.93 11.19
N LYS A 210 2.46 20.68 11.16
CA LYS A 210 1.20 20.34 10.49
C LYS A 210 -0.04 20.72 11.31
N LEU A 211 0.09 20.91 12.63
CA LEU A 211 -0.99 21.40 13.48
C LEU A 211 -1.21 22.92 13.33
N GLU A 212 -0.20 23.69 12.90
CA GLU A 212 -0.34 25.15 12.67
C GLU A 212 -1.45 25.51 11.67
N ILE A 213 -1.76 24.60 10.73
CA ILE A 213 -2.81 24.79 9.72
C ILE A 213 -4.17 24.22 10.14
N ILE A 214 -4.25 23.55 11.28
CA ILE A 214 -5.47 22.93 11.81
C ILE A 214 -6.06 23.87 12.87
N PRO A 215 -7.38 24.13 12.88
CA PRO A 215 -8.01 25.08 13.80
C PRO A 215 -8.13 24.58 15.25
N TYR A 216 -7.30 23.61 15.65
CA TYR A 216 -7.39 22.92 16.93
C TYR A 216 -6.05 22.91 17.65
N THR A 217 -6.08 23.24 18.94
CA THR A 217 -4.95 23.10 19.85
C THR A 217 -5.00 21.73 20.53
N TYR A 218 -3.84 21.11 20.69
CA TYR A 218 -3.67 19.82 21.35
C TYR A 218 -2.58 19.93 22.41
N ASP A 219 -2.76 19.20 23.51
CA ASP A 219 -1.77 19.14 24.57
C ASP A 219 -0.50 18.43 24.10
N ASP A 220 0.65 18.84 24.64
CA ASP A 220 1.94 18.21 24.30
C ASP A 220 1.96 16.71 24.65
N SER A 221 1.18 16.27 25.66
CA SER A 221 1.02 14.84 25.99
C SER A 221 0.40 14.03 24.84
N ILE A 222 -0.60 14.58 24.14
CA ILE A 222 -1.22 13.94 22.98
C ILE A 222 -0.22 13.90 21.83
N ILE A 223 0.54 14.97 21.60
CA ILE A 223 1.57 15.03 20.57
C ILE A 223 2.65 13.96 20.83
N ASP A 224 3.05 13.79 22.09
CA ASP A 224 4.02 12.79 22.51
C ASP A 224 3.52 11.36 22.28
N SER A 225 2.27 11.08 22.67
CA SER A 225 1.62 9.79 22.42
C SER A 225 1.51 9.50 20.92
N VAL A 226 1.06 10.46 20.12
CA VAL A 226 0.96 10.34 18.64
C VAL A 226 2.33 10.07 18.02
N SER A 227 3.37 10.79 18.45
CA SER A 227 4.73 10.58 17.93
C SER A 227 5.24 9.15 18.22
N SER A 228 4.98 8.65 19.42
CA SER A 228 5.35 7.29 19.85
C SER A 228 4.58 6.23 19.05
N ARG A 229 3.28 6.44 18.82
CA ARG A 229 2.46 5.54 18.00
C ARG A 229 2.91 5.50 16.54
N ILE A 230 3.25 6.64 15.93
CA ILE A 230 3.79 6.68 14.56
C ILE A 230 5.07 5.84 14.48
N ILE A 231 6.03 6.06 15.39
CA ILE A 231 7.30 5.33 15.40
C ILE A 231 7.06 3.83 15.60
N GLY A 232 6.22 3.46 16.57
CA GLY A 232 5.87 2.08 16.86
C GLY A 232 5.23 1.39 15.66
N ARG A 233 4.21 2.01 15.05
CA ARG A 233 3.49 1.44 13.90
C ARG A 233 4.43 1.26 12.72
N VAL A 234 5.21 2.28 12.39
CA VAL A 234 6.18 2.21 11.29
C VAL A 234 7.22 1.13 11.54
N THR A 235 7.70 0.99 12.78
CA THR A 235 8.68 -0.04 13.17
C THR A 235 8.11 -1.45 13.01
N ASP A 236 6.88 -1.69 13.48
CA ASP A 236 6.26 -3.01 13.40
C ASP A 236 5.97 -3.41 11.94
N ILE A 237 5.36 -2.51 11.15
CA ILE A 237 5.10 -2.76 9.73
C ILE A 237 6.43 -2.96 8.97
N SER A 238 7.46 -2.18 9.29
CA SER A 238 8.76 -2.32 8.61
C SER A 238 9.40 -3.69 8.83
N LYS A 239 9.19 -4.29 10.01
CA LYS A 239 9.66 -5.65 10.31
C LYS A 239 8.85 -6.70 9.58
N ASP A 240 7.52 -6.59 9.57
CA ASP A 240 6.64 -7.52 8.85
C ASP A 240 6.93 -7.51 7.33
N GLU A 241 7.22 -6.33 6.77
CA GLU A 241 7.54 -6.14 5.35
C GLU A 241 9.03 -6.36 5.00
N ASN A 242 9.87 -6.71 5.98
CA ASN A 242 11.33 -6.90 5.83
C ASN A 242 12.05 -5.72 5.15
N ILE A 243 11.66 -4.49 5.50
CA ILE A 243 12.26 -3.24 4.99
C ILE A 243 13.18 -2.54 6.02
N MET A 244 13.26 -3.09 7.23
CA MET A 244 14.16 -2.69 8.32
C MET A 244 14.72 -3.93 9.00
#